data_AF-A0A2W4KKR8-F1
#
_entry.id   AF-A0A2W4KKR8-F1
#
_cell.length_a   1.000
_cell.length_b   1.000
_cell.length_c   1.000
_cell.angle_alpha   90.00
_cell.angle_beta   90.00
_cell.angle_gamma   90.00
#
_symmetry.space_group_name_H-M   'P 1'
#
loop_
_entity.id
_entity.type
_entity.pdbx_description
1 polymer ?
#
loop_
_entity_poly.entity_id
_entity_poly.type
_entity_poly.pdbx_seq_one_letter_code
_entity_poly.pdbx_strand_id
1 'polypeptide(L)'
;MVRLEQITRGTLLKGILPSGPVTVVDVRWHGSNVIELFYKDPSGRPGTELVFRDREPALEIVTPGRPWNLEADAAALRLVSEALRIRLAHLFDPLLAVHTSLIEPLPQPSPGA
;
A
#
# COMPACT_ATOMS: atom_id res chain seq x y z
N MET A 1 -11.97 -21.53 4.57
CA MET A 1 -13.38 -21.36 4.14
C MET A 1 -13.97 -20.20 4.90
N VAL A 2 -14.67 -19.31 4.19
CA VAL A 2 -15.39 -18.19 4.79
C VAL A 2 -16.64 -18.74 5.47
N ARG A 3 -16.96 -18.24 6.67
CA ARG A 3 -18.25 -18.50 7.30
C ARG A 3 -19.12 -17.26 7.30
N LEU A 4 -20.45 -17.43 7.33
CA LEU A 4 -21.37 -16.27 7.36
C LEU A 4 -21.12 -15.35 8.57
N GLU A 5 -20.64 -15.88 9.70
CA GLU A 5 -20.32 -15.07 10.90
C GLU A 5 -19.11 -14.15 10.70
N GLN A 6 -18.27 -14.39 9.70
CA GLN A 6 -17.12 -13.55 9.38
C GLN A 6 -17.48 -12.38 8.47
N ILE A 7 -18.67 -12.40 7.86
CA ILE A 7 -19.15 -11.35 6.97
C ILE A 7 -19.68 -10.21 7.83
N THR A 8 -18.96 -9.10 7.84
CA THR A 8 -19.31 -7.92 8.62
C THR A 8 -19.40 -6.69 7.74
N ARG A 9 -19.95 -5.61 8.28
CA ARG A 9 -20.04 -4.34 7.56
C ARG A 9 -18.63 -3.85 7.17
N GLY A 10 -18.48 -3.45 5.91
CA GLY A 10 -17.21 -2.99 5.33
C GLY A 10 -16.33 -4.11 4.77
N THR A 11 -16.71 -5.38 4.92
CA THR A 11 -15.99 -6.49 4.28
C THR A 11 -16.12 -6.40 2.75
N LEU A 12 -15.04 -6.67 2.03
CA LEU A 12 -15.07 -6.93 0.59
C LEU A 12 -15.30 -8.42 0.36
N LEU A 13 -16.38 -8.76 -0.35
CA LEU A 13 -16.83 -10.13 -0.53
C LEU A 13 -16.91 -10.46 -2.02
N LYS A 14 -16.30 -11.56 -2.43
CA LYS A 14 -16.37 -12.10 -3.79
C LYS A 14 -17.25 -13.35 -3.80
N GLY A 15 -17.92 -13.59 -4.93
CA GLY A 15 -18.85 -14.72 -5.11
C GLY A 15 -20.34 -14.35 -5.03
N ILE A 16 -20.66 -13.10 -4.69
CA ILE A 16 -22.03 -12.54 -4.75
C ILE A 16 -22.40 -12.19 -6.19
N LEU A 17 -21.59 -11.32 -6.82
CA LEU A 17 -21.76 -10.96 -8.23
C LEU A 17 -20.65 -11.58 -9.09
N PRO A 18 -20.95 -11.96 -10.34
CA PRO A 18 -19.94 -12.40 -11.30
C PRO A 18 -19.04 -11.25 -11.77
N SER A 19 -19.49 -10.00 -11.64
CA SER A 19 -18.77 -8.80 -12.10
C SER A 19 -17.59 -8.39 -11.22
N GLY A 20 -17.49 -8.89 -9.99
CA GLY A 20 -16.37 -8.55 -9.09
C GLY A 20 -16.74 -8.60 -7.61
N PRO A 21 -15.81 -8.20 -6.73
CA PRO A 21 -16.06 -8.16 -5.29
C PRO A 21 -17.02 -7.01 -4.95
N VAL A 22 -17.95 -7.27 -4.04
CA VAL A 22 -18.91 -6.30 -3.52
C VAL A 22 -18.49 -5.83 -2.14
N THR A 23 -18.82 -4.59 -1.79
CA THR A 23 -18.60 -4.07 -0.43
C THR A 23 -19.85 -4.26 0.40
N VAL A 24 -19.72 -4.96 1.54
CA VAL A 24 -20.82 -5.20 2.46
C VAL A 24 -21.21 -3.91 3.18
N VAL A 25 -22.47 -3.49 3.01
CA VAL A 25 -23.04 -2.29 3.65
C VAL A 25 -23.73 -2.65 4.96
N ASP A 26 -24.46 -3.76 4.99
CA ASP A 26 -25.15 -4.27 6.16
C ASP A 26 -25.45 -5.77 6.02
N VAL A 27 -25.66 -6.45 7.14
CA VAL A 27 -25.97 -7.89 7.18
C VAL A 27 -27.11 -8.11 8.17
N ARG A 28 -28.21 -8.72 7.71
CA ARG A 28 -29.32 -9.13 8.57
C ARG A 28 -29.43 -10.63 8.66
N TRP A 29 -29.46 -11.16 9.87
CA TRP A 29 -29.61 -12.59 10.10
C TRP A 29 -31.08 -13.01 10.08
N HIS A 30 -31.37 -14.07 9.34
CA HIS A 30 -32.67 -14.76 9.34
C HIS A 30 -32.45 -16.17 9.92
N GLY A 31 -32.60 -16.28 11.24
CA GLY A 31 -32.25 -17.49 11.99
C GLY A 31 -30.72 -17.70 12.04
N SER A 32 -30.27 -18.95 11.92
CA SER A 32 -28.86 -19.33 12.03
C SER A 32 -28.20 -19.73 10.70
N ASN A 33 -28.97 -19.84 9.62
CA ASN A 33 -28.51 -20.44 8.36
C ASN A 33 -28.59 -19.50 7.14
N VAL A 34 -29.20 -18.33 7.31
CA VAL A 34 -29.45 -17.40 6.21
C VAL A 34 -29.12 -15.98 6.66
N ILE A 35 -28.42 -15.25 5.80
CA ILE A 35 -28.24 -13.81 5.94
C ILE A 35 -28.83 -13.09 4.73
N GLU A 36 -29.44 -11.94 4.97
CA GLU A 36 -29.77 -10.95 3.97
C GLU A 36 -28.63 -9.93 3.91
N LEU A 37 -27.92 -9.94 2.79
CA LEU A 37 -26.74 -9.14 2.54
C LEU A 37 -27.12 -7.88 1.78
N PHE A 38 -26.86 -6.71 2.37
CA PHE A 38 -26.93 -5.43 1.67
C PHE A 38 -25.52 -5.04 1.25
N TYR A 39 -25.31 -4.78 -0.03
CA TYR A 39 -23.98 -4.51 -0.57
C TYR A 39 -23.97 -3.38 -1.59
N LYS A 40 -22.77 -2.90 -1.92
CA LYS A 40 -22.51 -2.05 -3.09
C LYS A 40 -21.60 -2.77 -4.06
N ASP A 41 -21.95 -2.72 -5.34
CA ASP A 41 -21.09 -3.24 -6.41
C ASP A 41 -19.84 -2.34 -6.61
N PRO A 42 -18.88 -2.74 -7.46
CA PRO A 42 -17.71 -1.90 -7.79
C PRO A 42 -18.06 -0.54 -8.43
N SER A 43 -19.26 -0.40 -9.00
CA SER A 43 -19.78 0.85 -9.57
C SER A 43 -20.52 1.72 -8.53
N GLY A 44 -20.57 1.29 -7.27
CA GLY A 44 -21.26 1.97 -6.18
C GLY A 44 -22.77 1.76 -6.13
N ARG A 45 -23.35 0.90 -6.98
CA ARG A 45 -24.79 0.63 -7.01
C ARG A 45 -25.16 -0.29 -5.84
N PRO A 46 -26.19 0.05 -5.05
CA PRO A 46 -26.66 -0.81 -3.97
C PRO A 46 -27.41 -2.02 -4.52
N GLY A 47 -27.30 -3.14 -3.80
CA GLY A 47 -28.03 -4.37 -4.08
C GLY A 47 -28.30 -5.15 -2.78
N THR A 48 -29.21 -6.11 -2.87
CA THR A 48 -29.57 -7.00 -1.76
C THR A 48 -29.63 -8.44 -2.26
N GLU A 49 -29.10 -9.38 -1.48
CA GLU A 49 -29.15 -10.81 -1.80
C GLU A 49 -29.32 -11.66 -0.53
N LEU A 50 -30.13 -12.72 -0.62
CA LEU A 50 -30.24 -13.73 0.42
C LEU A 50 -29.16 -14.80 0.22
N VAL A 51 -28.32 -14.99 1.23
CA VAL A 51 -27.18 -15.90 1.21
C VAL A 51 -27.40 -17.01 2.24
N PHE A 52 -27.41 -18.25 1.75
CA PHE A 52 -27.57 -19.46 2.57
C PHE A 52 -26.20 -20.06 2.91
N ARG A 53 -26.11 -20.80 4.03
CA ARG A 53 -24.86 -21.48 4.44
C ARG A 53 -24.25 -22.38 3.37
N ASP A 54 -25.07 -23.03 2.54
CA ASP A 54 -24.57 -23.91 1.47
C ASP A 54 -23.73 -23.15 0.42
N ARG A 55 -23.85 -21.82 0.37
CA ARG A 55 -23.03 -20.96 -0.50
C ARG A 55 -21.74 -20.49 0.16
N GLU A 56 -21.50 -20.73 1.46
CA GLU A 56 -20.22 -20.43 2.13
C GLU A 56 -18.97 -20.90 1.35
N PRO A 57 -18.94 -22.09 0.72
CA PRO A 57 -17.78 -22.53 -0.06
C PRO A 57 -17.48 -21.68 -1.31
N ALA A 58 -18.48 -20.99 -1.84
CA ALA A 58 -18.35 -20.13 -3.02
C ALA A 58 -17.98 -18.69 -2.68
N LEU A 59 -17.94 -18.36 -1.38
CA LEU A 59 -17.64 -17.01 -0.90
C LEU A 59 -16.17 -16.87 -0.52
N GLU A 60 -15.61 -15.72 -0.87
CA GLU A 60 -14.24 -15.35 -0.57
C GLU A 60 -14.20 -13.93 0.01
N ILE A 61 -13.66 -13.77 1.22
CA ILE A 61 -13.41 -12.46 1.81
C ILE A 61 -12.11 -11.94 1.20
N VAL A 62 -12.23 -10.88 0.42
CA VAL A 62 -11.08 -10.19 -0.16
C VAL A 62 -10.53 -9.27 0.92
N THR A 63 -9.39 -9.62 1.48
CA THR A 63 -8.63 -8.65 2.26
C THR A 63 -8.16 -7.58 1.29
N PRO A 64 -8.36 -6.27 1.55
CA PRO A 64 -7.67 -5.24 0.79
C PRO A 64 -6.18 -5.43 1.05
N GLY A 65 -5.53 -6.22 0.18
CA GLY A 65 -4.09 -6.35 0.19
C GLY A 65 -3.54 -4.95 0.04
N ARG A 66 -2.69 -4.53 0.97
CA ARG A 66 -2.00 -3.24 0.87
C ARG A 66 -1.18 -3.31 -0.42
N PRO A 67 -1.56 -2.61 -1.50
CA PRO A 67 -0.91 -2.81 -2.80
C PRO A 67 0.57 -2.43 -2.76
N TRP A 68 0.94 -1.56 -1.81
CA TRP A 68 2.32 -1.31 -1.40
C TRP A 68 2.41 -1.38 0.12
N ASN A 69 2.97 -2.48 0.63
CA ASN A 69 3.58 -2.43 1.95
C ASN A 69 5.08 -2.25 1.78
N LEU A 70 5.57 -1.03 1.99
CA LEU A 70 7.00 -0.77 2.06
C LEU A 70 7.50 -1.24 3.44
N GLU A 71 7.61 -2.56 3.62
CA GLU A 71 8.27 -3.21 4.77
C GLU A 71 9.80 -3.10 4.68
N ALA A 72 10.32 -2.06 4.02
CA ALA A 72 11.75 -1.84 3.90
C ALA A 72 12.24 -1.12 5.15
N ASP A 73 13.39 -1.55 5.66
CA ASP A 73 14.06 -0.86 6.77
C ASP A 73 14.32 0.61 6.39
N ALA A 74 13.76 1.53 7.19
CA ALA A 74 13.89 2.96 6.98
C ALA A 74 15.35 3.43 7.06
N ALA A 75 16.18 2.77 7.88
CA ALA A 75 17.60 3.10 7.99
C ALA A 75 18.36 2.71 6.71
N ALA A 76 18.13 1.49 6.20
CA ALA A 76 18.66 1.06 4.91
C ALA A 76 18.21 1.95 3.74
N LEU A 77 16.92 2.31 3.67
CA LEU A 77 16.40 3.20 2.63
C LEU A 77 17.07 4.57 2.66
N ARG A 78 17.25 5.13 3.86
CA ARG A 78 17.94 6.42 4.03
C ARG A 78 19.39 6.35 3.59
N LEU A 79 20.12 5.30 3.99
CA LEU A 79 21.53 5.11 3.63
C LEU A 79 21.71 5.00 2.11
N VAL A 80 20.90 4.18 1.44
CA VAL A 80 20.96 4.02 -0.01
C VAL A 80 20.57 5.30 -0.73
N SER A 81 19.56 6.03 -0.24
CA SER A 81 19.16 7.32 -0.82
C SER A 81 20.26 8.37 -0.71
N GLU A 82 20.98 8.44 0.42
CA GLU A 82 22.13 9.34 0.58
C GLU A 82 23.31 8.94 -0.30
N ALA A 83 23.61 7.65 -0.40
CA ALA A 83 24.64 7.15 -1.30
C ALA A 83 24.32 7.49 -2.77
N LEU A 84 23.05 7.36 -3.17
CA LEU A 84 22.59 7.74 -4.51
C LEU A 84 22.70 9.25 -4.74
N ARG A 85 22.29 10.07 -3.75
CA ARG A 85 22.42 11.53 -3.81
C ARG A 85 23.87 11.96 -4.03
N ILE A 86 24.82 11.38 -3.29
CA ILE A 86 26.25 11.66 -3.45
C ILE A 86 26.73 11.19 -4.82
N ARG A 87 26.38 9.96 -5.22
CA ARG A 87 26.78 9.38 -6.50
C ARG A 87 26.31 10.21 -7.69
N LEU A 88 25.11 10.80 -7.62
CA LEU A 88 24.54 11.58 -8.70
C LEU A 88 24.79 13.09 -8.59
N ALA A 89 25.42 13.56 -7.51
CA ALA A 89 25.69 14.99 -7.30
C ALA A 89 26.47 15.62 -8.47
N HIS A 90 27.38 14.86 -9.09
CA HIS A 90 28.18 15.32 -10.22
C HIS A 90 27.36 15.66 -11.48
N LEU A 91 26.12 15.18 -11.60
CA LEU A 91 25.25 15.52 -12.73
C LEU A 91 24.67 16.93 -12.60
N PHE A 92 24.53 17.43 -11.38
CA PHE A 92 23.93 18.72 -11.08
C PHE A 92 24.97 19.80 -10.83
N ASP A 93 26.12 19.41 -10.29
CA ASP A 93 27.30 20.27 -10.20
C ASP A 93 28.57 19.40 -10.30
N PRO A 94 29.18 19.32 -11.49
CA PRO A 94 30.40 18.54 -11.72
C PRO A 94 31.59 18.98 -10.84
N LEU A 95 31.56 20.20 -10.30
CA LEU A 95 32.63 20.80 -9.50
C LEU A 95 32.19 21.07 -8.05
N LEU A 96 31.09 20.47 -7.59
CA LEU A 96 30.54 20.69 -6.24
C LEU A 96 31.62 20.57 -5.15
N ALA A 97 32.48 19.55 -5.26
CA ALA A 97 33.56 19.30 -4.32
C ALA A 97 34.56 20.46 -4.24
N VAL A 98 34.84 21.16 -5.35
CA VAL A 98 35.73 22.33 -5.42
C VAL A 98 35.08 23.55 -4.78
N HIS A 99 33.77 23.75 -5.03
CA HIS A 99 33.03 24.88 -4.49
C HIS A 99 32.77 24.78 -2.98
N THR A 100 32.68 23.57 -2.43
CA THR A 100 32.47 23.37 -0.98
C THR A 100 33.75 23.10 -0.19
N SER A 101 34.88 22.89 -0.85
CA SER A 101 36.16 22.69 -0.18
C SER A 101 36.75 24.03 0.26
N LEU A 102 36.87 24.23 1.57
CA LEU A 102 37.75 25.24 2.17
C LEU A 102 39.20 24.81 1.97
N ILE A 103 39.70 24.97 0.74
CA ILE A 103 41.13 24.79 0.46
C ILE A 103 41.80 26.12 0.84
N GLU A 104 42.44 26.16 1.99
CA GLU A 104 43.37 27.24 2.32
C GLU A 104 44.65 27.02 1.52
N PRO A 105 45.00 27.91 0.57
CA PRO A 105 46.25 27.76 -0.17
C PRO A 105 47.42 27.94 0.79
N LEU A 106 48.36 26.99 0.78
CA LEU A 106 49.60 27.10 1.55
C LEU A 106 50.36 28.35 1.09
N PRO A 107 50.85 29.21 2.02
CA PRO A 107 51.60 30.39 1.64
C PRO A 107 52.85 29.96 0.87
N GLN A 108 52.99 30.50 -0.33
CA GLN A 108 54.14 30.28 -1.19
C GLN A 108 55.37 30.89 -0.49
N PRO A 109 56.47 30.15 -0.25
CA PRO A 109 57.64 30.74 0.38
C PRO A 109 58.23 31.83 -0.52
N SER A 110 58.32 33.05 0.00
CA SER A 110 59.02 34.16 -0.63
C SER A 110 60.47 33.73 -0.91
N PRO A 111 61.02 33.92 -2.12
CA PRO A 111 62.43 33.65 -2.35
C PRO A 111 63.23 34.69 -1.55
N GLY A 112 64.06 34.20 -0.63
CA GLY A 112 64.96 35.04 0.14
C GLY A 112 65.93 35.82 -0.75
N ALA A 113 66.09 37.09 -0.46
CA ALA A 113 67.22 37.94 -0.84
C ALA A 113 67.56 38.83 0.37
#